data_AF-A0A961TBQ7-F1
#
_entry.id   AF-A0A961TBQ7-F1
#
_cell.length_a   1.000
_cell.length_b   1.000
_cell.length_c   1.000
_cell.angle_alpha   90.00
_cell.angle_beta   90.00
_cell.angle_gamma   90.00
#
_symmetry.space_group_name_H-M   'P 1'
#
loop_
_entity.id
_entity.type
_entity.pdbx_description
1 polymer ?
#
loop_
_entity_poly.entity_id
_entity_poly.type
_entity_poly.pdbx_seq_one_letter_code
_entity_poly.pdbx_strand_id
1 'polypeptide(L)' 'SIFAWTRGLAHRAKLDDNEALMKFAQTLEKVCISTVEGGYMTKDLALLIGPDQPWLSTTGFLDKIDENLQKAMG' A
#
# COMPACT_ATOMS: atom_id res chain seq x y z
N SER A 1 -5.21 7.10 -2.84
CA SER A 1 -6.52 6.41 -2.87
C SER A 1 -6.58 5.11 -2.07
N ILE A 2 -5.50 4.33 -1.97
CA ILE A 2 -5.47 3.05 -1.20
C ILE A 2 -5.94 3.24 0.25
N PHE A 3 -5.38 4.23 0.95
CA PHE A 3 -5.74 4.51 2.34
C PHE A 3 -7.22 4.88 2.54
N ALA A 4 -7.89 5.49 1.55
CA ALA A 4 -9.32 5.74 1.67
C ALA A 4 -10.12 4.42 1.69
N TRP A 5 -9.74 3.46 0.85
CA TRP A 5 -10.35 2.14 0.79
C TRP A 5 -10.03 1.31 2.04
N THR A 6 -8.77 1.20 2.46
CA THR A 6 -8.40 0.41 3.64
C THR A 6 -9.06 0.93 4.90
N ARG A 7 -9.21 2.25 5.05
CA ARG A 7 -9.95 2.84 6.18
C ARG A 7 -11.45 2.54 6.14
N GLY A 8 -12.07 2.56 4.95
CA GLY A 8 -13.45 2.12 4.76
C GLY A 8 -13.66 0.63 5.10
N LEU A 9 -12.76 -0.23 4.60
CA LEU A 9 -12.78 -1.67 4.87
C LEU A 9 -12.54 -1.97 6.35
N ALA A 10 -11.58 -1.31 6.99
CA ALA A 10 -11.32 -1.47 8.42
C ALA A 10 -12.52 -1.05 9.28
N HIS A 11 -13.24 0.01 8.88
CA HIS A 11 -14.46 0.41 9.57
C HIS A 11 -15.57 -0.66 9.43
N ARG A 12 -15.77 -1.18 8.22
CA ARG A 12 -16.72 -2.28 7.99
C ARG A 12 -16.35 -3.54 8.77
N ALA A 13 -15.07 -3.90 8.77
CA ALA A 13 -14.54 -5.02 9.54
C ALA A 13 -14.86 -4.91 11.03
N LYS A 14 -14.70 -3.72 11.61
CA LYS A 14 -15.06 -3.46 13.02
C LYS A 14 -16.56 -3.66 13.28
N LEU A 15 -17.41 -3.19 12.37
CA LEU A 15 -18.87 -3.30 12.53
C LEU A 15 -19.39 -4.74 12.34
N ASP A 16 -18.65 -5.58 11.60
CA ASP A 16 -18.99 -6.99 11.32
C ASP A 16 -18.32 -7.99 12.27
N ASP A 17 -17.44 -7.54 13.18
CA ASP A 17 -16.53 -8.42 13.92
C ASP A 17 -15.69 -9.33 12.98
N ASN A 18 -15.25 -8.77 11.85
CA ASN A 18 -14.54 -9.51 10.81
C ASN A 18 -13.02 -9.28 10.89
N GLU A 19 -12.35 -10.11 11.69
CA GLU A 19 -10.90 -10.05 11.88
C GLU A 19 -10.11 -10.25 10.58
N ALA A 20 -10.57 -11.11 9.67
CA ALA A 20 -9.89 -11.37 8.40
C ALA A 20 -9.86 -10.12 7.51
N LEU A 21 -10.96 -9.39 7.44
CA LEU A 21 -11.04 -8.12 6.70
C LEU A 21 -10.20 -7.03 7.37
N MET A 22 -10.19 -6.98 8.71
CA MET A 22 -9.34 -6.06 9.46
C MET A 22 -7.86 -6.32 9.16
N LYS A 23 -7.43 -7.59 9.20
CA LYS A 23 -6.06 -8.02 8.89
C LYS A 23 -5.69 -7.63 7.45
N PHE A 24 -6.56 -7.89 6.47
CA PHE A 24 -6.32 -7.50 5.08
C PHE A 24 -6.07 -5.99 4.94
N ALA A 25 -6.96 -5.17 5.50
CA ALA A 25 -6.85 -3.71 5.39
C ALA A 25 -5.56 -3.18 6.02
N GLN A 26 -5.20 -3.67 7.21
CA GLN A 26 -3.98 -3.28 7.91
C GLN A 26 -2.72 -3.76 7.17
N THR A 27 -2.72 -4.99 6.64
CA THR A 27 -1.60 -5.51 5.86
C THR A 27 -1.38 -4.69 4.60
N LEU A 28 -2.45 -4.30 3.89
CA LEU A 28 -2.33 -3.46 2.69
C LEU A 28 -1.74 -2.07 3.00
N GLU A 29 -2.13 -1.44 4.11
CA GLU A 29 -1.51 -0.18 4.54
C GLU A 29 -0.01 -0.36 4.84
N LYS A 30 0.35 -1.41 5.59
CA LYS A 30 1.75 -1.72 5.91
C LYS A 30 2.57 -1.98 4.65
N VAL A 31 2.05 -2.77 3.71
CA VAL A 31 2.70 -3.05 2.42
C VAL A 31 2.93 -1.77 1.62
N CYS A 32 1.94 -0.87 1.57
CA CYS A 32 2.07 0.40 0.87
C CYS A 32 3.21 1.25 1.45
N ILE A 33 3.31 1.33 2.78
CA ILE A 33 4.38 2.06 3.48
C ILE A 33 5.73 1.41 3.19
N SER A 34 5.88 0.11 3.42
CA SER A 34 7.14 -0.60 3.20
C SER A 34 7.58 -0.61 1.75
N THR A 35 6.65 -0.52 0.79
CA THR A 35 7.00 -0.39 -0.64
C THR A 35 7.68 0.95 -0.92
N VAL A 36 7.16 2.05 -0.36
CA VAL A 36 7.78 3.38 -0.45
C VAL A 36 9.12 3.44 0.28
N GLU A 37 9.19 2.93 1.51
CA GLU A 37 10.44 2.86 2.29
C GLU A 37 11.51 1.99 1.61
N GLY A 38 11.09 0.99 0.83
CA GLY A 38 11.96 0.17 -0.01
C GLY A 38 12.43 0.85 -1.31
N GLY A 39 12.11 2.13 -1.52
CA GLY A 39 12.53 2.90 -2.68
C GLY A 39 11.59 2.81 -3.89
N TYR A 40 10.49 2.07 -3.79
CA TYR A 40 9.50 1.95 -4.86
C TYR A 40 8.36 2.94 -4.62
N MET A 41 8.40 4.08 -5.31
CA MET A 41 7.43 5.16 -5.11
C MET A 41 7.09 5.86 -6.43
N THR A 42 6.03 6.66 -6.42
CA THR A 42 5.63 7.50 -7.55
C THR A 42 6.48 8.77 -7.63
N LYS A 43 6.46 9.41 -8.81
CA LYS A 43 7.30 10.56 -9.15
C LYS A 43 7.23 11.70 -8.12
N ASP A 44 6.04 12.00 -7.62
CA ASP A 44 5.78 13.04 -6.64
C ASP A 44 6.58 12.85 -5.34
N LEU A 45 6.63 11.62 -4.81
CA LEU A 45 7.43 11.32 -3.62
C LEU A 45 8.93 11.28 -3.92
N ALA A 46 9.32 10.72 -5.07
CA ALA A 46 10.74 10.64 -5.46
C ALA A 46 11.37 12.03 -5.58
N LEU A 47 10.62 13.01 -6.12
CA LEU A 47 11.07 14.40 -6.23
C LEU A 47 11.30 15.09 -4.88
N LEU A 48 10.70 14.60 -3.79
CA LEU A 48 10.98 15.09 -2.43
C LEU A 48 12.33 14.59 -1.89
N ILE A 49 12.83 13.46 -2.42
CA ILE A 49 14.12 12.88 -2.04
C ILE A 49 15.26 13.53 -2.84
N GLY A 50 15.10 13.63 -4.17
CA GLY A 50 16.09 14.24 -5.05
C GLY A 50 15.82 14.01 -6.54
N PRO A 51 16.49 14.77 -7.42
CA PRO A 51 16.23 14.73 -8.87
C PRO A 51 16.61 13.39 -9.53
N ASP A 52 17.56 12.66 -8.95
CA ASP A 52 18.07 11.39 -9.48
C ASP A 52 17.36 10.15 -8.91
N GLN A 53 16.38 10.33 -8.01
CA GLN A 53 15.67 9.22 -7.39
C GLN A 53 14.78 8.50 -8.42
N PRO A 54 14.96 7.19 -8.66
CA PRO A 54 14.10 6.44 -9.56
C PRO A 54 12.67 6.36 -9.01
N TRP A 55 11.70 6.26 -9.92
CA TRP A 55 10.28 6.21 -9.58
C TRP A 55 9.51 5.29 -10.54
N LEU A 56 8.31 4.88 -10.11
CA LEU A 56 7.40 4.03 -10.86
C LEU A 56 6.22 4.83 -11.41
N SER A 57 5.70 4.40 -12.57
CA SER A 57 4.38 4.86 -13.02
C SER A 57 3.30 4.44 -12.02
N THR A 58 2.11 5.05 -12.11
CA THR A 58 0.98 4.66 -11.24
C THR A 58 0.70 3.16 -11.29
N THR A 59 0.65 2.58 -12.51
CA THR A 59 0.44 1.14 -12.67
C THR A 59 1.60 0.33 -12.10
N GLY A 60 2.86 0.72 -12.36
CA GLY A 60 4.01 0.01 -11.82
C GLY A 60 4.07 0.02 -10.29
N PHE A 61 3.64 1.11 -9.66
CA PHE A 61 3.52 1.17 -8.19
C PHE A 61 2.41 0.25 -7.66
N LEU A 62 1.27 0.18 -8.35
CA LEU A 62 0.18 -0.74 -8.00
C LEU A 62 0.60 -2.21 -8.18
N ASP A 63 1.30 -2.54 -9.27
CA ASP A 63 1.84 -3.88 -9.52
C ASP A 63 2.82 -4.28 -8.40
N LYS A 64 3.66 -3.34 -7.96
CA LYS A 64 4.62 -3.60 -6.88
C LYS A 64 3.93 -3.80 -5.52
N ILE A 65 2.86 -3.06 -5.25
CA ILE A 65 2.03 -3.25 -4.07
C ILE A 65 1.35 -4.63 -4.11
N ASP A 66 0.78 -5.05 -5.24
CA ASP A 66 0.16 -6.37 -5.38
C ASP A 66 1.19 -7.49 -5.14
N GLU A 67 2.36 -7.43 -5.79
CA GLU A 67 3.46 -8.38 -5.58
C GLU A 67 3.81 -8.52 -4.08
N ASN A 68 3.96 -7.40 -3.38
CA ASN A 68 4.30 -7.40 -1.96
C ASN A 68 3.13 -7.84 -1.07
N LEU A 69 1.88 -7.55 -1.46
CA LEU A 69 0.69 -7.98 -0.74
C LEU A 69 0.51 -9.50 -0.82
N GLN A 70 0.68 -10.09 -2.00
CA GLN A 70 0.64 -11.54 -2.19
C GLN A 70 1.67 -12.24 -1.29
N LYS A 71 2.89 -11.71 -1.19
CA LYS A 71 3.94 -12.24 -0.29
C LYS A 71 3.59 -12.12 1.20
N ALA A 72 2.89 -11.05 1.59
CA ALA A 72 2.53 -10.80 2.98
C ALA A 72 1.29 -11.57 3.45
N MET A 73 0.44 -12.00 2.50
CA MET A 73 -0.83 -12.68 2.76
C MET A 73 -0.79 -14.19 2.43
N GLY A 74 0.15 -14.61 1.58
CA GLY A 74 0.38 -16.01 1.20
C GLY A 74 1.13 -16.84 2.24
#